data_AF-A0A199V4B9-F1
#
_entry.id   AF-A0A199V4B9-F1
#
_cell.length_a   1.000
_cell.length_b   1.000
_cell.length_c   1.000
_cell.angle_alpha   90.00
_cell.angle_beta   90.00
_cell.angle_gamma   90.00
#
_symmetry.space_group_name_H-M   'P 1'
#
loop_
_entity.id
_entity.type
_entity.pdbx_description
1 polymer ?
#
loop_
_entity_poly.entity_id
_entity_poly.type
_entity_poly.pdbx_seq_one_letter_code
_entity_poly.pdbx_strand_id
1 'polypeptide(L)'
;IFALATVLSSVLIYNLPETIREADISRLSFAVEIAEEFYGRFGQDNAFEPAKLLWLIQRDFLQGKSVQEMVNEALQRVPNRNGDKYIDQVNQIRDSLAIMGDNSTAFSLPQPHLQRTKLCDMKDSELDPLYVDKREQLKKLVASITHPKIVQGKTLNGEEFVTFLEQILEALNKGEIPSTGSLVEIFNKVILERCLKVYNERMGSLATCTREQLQLLGLISTLSSYEIVYQINNASVGDFVLNKLQHMIFVFTLSILFFASHIWLTNHHHIQVYRNFLLANGTVIKIV
;
A
#
# COMPACT_ATOMS: atom_id res chain seq x y z
N ILE A 1 2.80 10.13 -14.20
CA ILE A 1 1.38 10.50 -13.94
C ILE A 1 0.45 9.30 -14.01
N PHE A 2 0.29 8.62 -15.15
CA PHE A 2 -0.58 7.44 -15.24
C PHE A 2 -0.21 6.35 -14.22
N ALA A 3 1.08 6.01 -14.16
CA ALA A 3 1.77 5.36 -13.05
C ALA A 3 1.17 5.61 -11.66
N LEU A 4 1.23 6.88 -11.26
CA LEU A 4 0.81 7.36 -9.96
C LEU A 4 -0.70 7.17 -9.78
N ALA A 5 -1.50 7.46 -10.81
CA ALA A 5 -2.94 7.23 -10.77
C ALA A 5 -3.28 5.75 -10.54
N THR A 6 -2.58 4.83 -11.20
CA THR A 6 -2.77 3.38 -11.01
C THR A 6 -2.45 2.95 -9.57
N VAL A 7 -1.33 3.42 -9.02
CA VAL A 7 -0.91 3.06 -7.65
C VAL A 7 -1.86 3.62 -6.60
N LEU A 8 -2.30 4.87 -6.76
CA LEU A 8 -3.13 5.57 -5.77
C LEU A 8 -4.60 5.14 -5.81
N SER A 9 -5.12 4.79 -6.98
CA SER A 9 -6.54 4.49 -7.14
C SER A 9 -6.93 3.13 -6.55
N SER A 10 -8.16 3.02 -6.06
CA SER A 10 -8.86 1.73 -5.87
C SER A 10 -9.63 1.32 -7.13
N VAL A 11 -10.09 2.31 -7.90
CA VAL A 11 -10.70 2.13 -9.22
C VAL A 11 -10.02 3.06 -10.21
N LEU A 12 -9.45 2.49 -11.26
CA LEU A 12 -8.83 3.23 -12.35
C LEU A 12 -9.78 3.28 -13.54
N ILE A 13 -10.27 4.48 -13.88
CA ILE A 13 -11.13 4.68 -15.05
C ILE A 13 -10.26 5.05 -16.23
N TYR A 14 -10.09 4.13 -17.18
CA TYR A 14 -9.33 4.36 -18.39
C TYR A 14 -10.24 4.90 -19.50
N ASN A 15 -10.27 6.22 -19.63
CA ASN A 15 -11.16 6.95 -20.52
C ASN A 15 -10.59 7.04 -21.93
N LEU A 16 -11.23 6.38 -22.88
CA LEU A 16 -10.78 6.28 -24.27
C LEU A 16 -11.82 6.86 -25.25
N PRO A 17 -11.36 7.51 -26.33
CA PRO A 17 -12.23 7.94 -27.41
C PRO A 17 -12.52 6.81 -28.40
N GLU A 18 -13.79 6.55 -28.67
CA GLU A 18 -14.36 5.73 -29.77
C GLU A 18 -14.00 4.23 -29.77
N THR A 19 -12.71 3.89 -29.74
CA THR A 19 -12.20 2.52 -29.83
C THR A 19 -10.86 2.37 -29.13
N ILE A 20 -10.43 1.14 -28.90
CA ILE A 20 -9.16 0.79 -28.25
C ILE A 20 -8.11 0.55 -29.33
N ARG A 21 -7.03 1.33 -29.33
CA ARG A 21 -5.90 1.18 -30.27
C ARG A 21 -4.71 0.50 -29.61
N GLU A 22 -3.79 -0.02 -30.41
CA GLU A 22 -2.51 -0.59 -29.94
C GLU A 22 -1.74 0.39 -29.02
N ALA A 23 -1.71 1.68 -29.39
CA ALA A 23 -1.07 2.71 -28.58
C ALA A 23 -1.75 2.90 -27.22
N ASP A 24 -3.06 2.65 -27.13
CA ASP A 24 -3.81 2.74 -25.87
C ASP A 24 -3.48 1.56 -24.96
N ILE A 25 -3.25 0.37 -25.52
CA ILE A 25 -2.75 -0.81 -24.77
C ILE A 25 -1.30 -0.61 -24.36
N SER A 26 -0.44 -0.13 -25.26
CA SER A 26 0.97 0.11 -24.99
C SER A 26 1.20 1.07 -23.81
N ARG A 27 0.32 2.08 -23.64
CA ARG A 27 0.36 2.99 -22.48
C ARG A 27 0.08 2.31 -21.14
N LEU A 28 -0.58 1.16 -21.15
CA LEU A 28 -0.81 0.34 -19.96
C LEU A 28 0.42 -0.48 -19.55
N SER A 29 1.51 -0.47 -20.34
CA SER A 29 2.77 -1.15 -19.96
C SER A 29 3.21 -0.77 -18.57
N PHE A 30 3.11 0.52 -18.24
CA PHE A 30 3.54 1.01 -16.94
C PHE A 30 2.62 0.53 -15.80
N ALA A 31 1.32 0.41 -16.05
CA ALA A 31 0.41 -0.17 -15.05
C ALA A 31 0.72 -1.64 -14.81
N VAL A 32 1.11 -2.37 -15.87
CA VAL A 32 1.55 -3.76 -15.81
C VAL A 32 2.89 -3.89 -15.08
N GLU A 33 3.89 -3.06 -15.39
CA GLU A 33 5.20 -3.08 -14.72
C GLU A 33 5.06 -2.82 -13.21
N ILE A 34 4.26 -1.82 -12.85
CA ILE A 34 3.87 -1.56 -11.46
C ILE A 34 3.15 -2.78 -10.89
N ALA A 35 2.20 -3.35 -11.64
CA ALA A 35 1.49 -4.51 -11.18
C ALA A 35 2.38 -5.74 -10.94
N GLU A 36 3.37 -5.97 -11.77
CA GLU A 36 4.32 -7.07 -11.63
C GLU A 36 5.29 -6.83 -10.47
N GLU A 37 5.77 -5.61 -10.28
CA GLU A 37 6.63 -5.25 -9.14
C GLU A 37 5.88 -5.28 -7.80
N PHE A 38 4.60 -4.90 -7.78
CA PHE A 38 3.80 -4.84 -6.54
C PHE A 38 2.99 -6.11 -6.24
N TYR A 39 2.50 -6.80 -7.27
CA TYR A 39 1.60 -7.96 -7.17
C TYR A 39 2.21 -9.26 -7.73
N GLY A 40 3.27 -9.19 -8.54
CA GLY A 40 3.86 -10.35 -9.24
C GLY A 40 4.89 -11.14 -8.43
N ARG A 41 5.34 -10.61 -7.28
CA ARG A 41 6.16 -11.36 -6.32
C ARG A 41 5.28 -11.80 -5.14
N PHE A 42 5.05 -13.11 -5.06
CA PHE A 42 4.47 -13.87 -3.95
C PHE A 42 2.94 -13.94 -3.89
N GLY A 43 2.42 -15.11 -4.24
CA GLY A 43 1.14 -15.56 -3.70
C GLY A 43 1.21 -15.63 -2.17
N GLN A 44 0.20 -15.03 -1.54
CA GLN A 44 -0.18 -15.08 -0.10
C GLN A 44 0.06 -13.82 0.75
N ASP A 45 0.90 -12.85 0.38
CA ASP A 45 1.04 -11.59 1.13
C ASP A 45 1.14 -10.37 0.19
N ASN A 46 0.02 -10.06 -0.48
CA ASN A 46 -0.06 -8.89 -1.35
C ASN A 46 -0.09 -7.61 -0.50
N ALA A 47 1.02 -6.86 -0.50
CA ALA A 47 1.09 -5.55 0.15
C ALA A 47 0.16 -4.51 -0.51
N PHE A 48 -0.36 -4.77 -1.70
CA PHE A 48 -1.28 -3.89 -2.39
C PHE A 48 -2.41 -4.70 -3.03
N GLU A 49 -3.62 -4.17 -2.98
CA GLU A 49 -4.70 -4.64 -3.84
C GLU A 49 -4.69 -3.83 -5.14
N PRO A 50 -4.64 -4.48 -6.32
CA PRO A 50 -4.66 -3.79 -7.60
C PRO A 50 -5.97 -3.01 -7.78
N ALA A 51 -5.87 -1.83 -8.38
CA ALA A 51 -7.04 -1.05 -8.72
C ALA A 51 -7.92 -1.83 -9.70
N LYS A 52 -9.24 -1.83 -9.48
CA LYS A 52 -10.20 -2.32 -10.49
C LYS A 52 -10.13 -1.42 -11.71
N LEU A 53 -9.90 -2.01 -12.88
CA LEU A 53 -9.81 -1.29 -14.14
C LEU A 53 -11.19 -1.19 -14.79
N LEU A 54 -11.69 0.03 -14.97
CA LEU A 54 -12.89 0.33 -15.73
C LEU A 54 -12.50 0.96 -17.08
N TRP A 55 -12.74 0.23 -18.17
CA TRP A 55 -12.60 0.74 -19.53
C TRP A 55 -13.82 1.59 -19.86
N LEU A 56 -13.61 2.90 -20.05
CA LEU A 56 -14.68 3.83 -20.42
C LEU A 56 -14.50 4.28 -21.87
N ILE A 57 -15.35 3.79 -22.77
CA ILE A 57 -15.32 4.14 -24.20
C ILE A 57 -16.32 5.25 -24.49
N GLN A 58 -15.84 6.43 -24.85
CA GLN A 58 -16.70 7.56 -25.19
C GLN A 58 -17.03 7.61 -26.69
N ARG A 59 -18.21 8.12 -27.02
CA ARG A 59 -18.71 8.23 -28.41
C ARG A 59 -18.74 6.85 -29.04
N ASP A 60 -19.41 5.92 -28.37
CA ASP A 60 -19.49 4.54 -28.83
C ASP A 60 -20.26 4.42 -30.15
N PHE A 61 -19.53 4.16 -31.21
CA PHE A 61 -20.09 3.76 -32.51
C PHE A 61 -20.02 2.24 -32.62
N LEU A 62 -20.67 1.55 -31.69
CA LEU A 62 -20.73 0.09 -31.68
C LEU A 62 -21.83 -0.39 -32.62
N GLN A 63 -21.44 -0.98 -33.77
CA GLN A 63 -22.37 -1.70 -34.63
C GLN A 63 -22.16 -3.21 -34.45
N GLY A 64 -23.15 -3.88 -33.85
CA GLY A 64 -23.21 -5.35 -33.78
C GLY A 64 -22.27 -6.02 -32.77
N LYS A 65 -21.64 -5.28 -31.86
CA LYS A 65 -20.79 -5.81 -30.77
C LYS A 65 -20.99 -5.02 -29.47
N SER A 66 -20.82 -5.68 -28.34
CA SER A 66 -20.82 -5.06 -27.02
C SER A 66 -19.45 -4.43 -26.69
N VAL A 67 -19.44 -3.50 -25.72
CA VAL A 67 -18.20 -2.87 -25.23
C VAL A 67 -17.25 -3.90 -24.64
N GLN A 68 -17.79 -4.89 -23.93
CA GLN A 68 -17.00 -5.95 -23.32
C GLN A 68 -16.34 -6.83 -24.39
N GLU A 69 -17.04 -7.16 -25.47
CA GLU A 69 -16.44 -7.87 -26.61
C GLU A 69 -15.32 -7.05 -27.25
N MET A 70 -15.48 -5.74 -27.40
CA MET A 70 -14.40 -4.86 -27.91
C MET A 70 -13.16 -4.90 -27.01
N VAL A 71 -13.32 -4.82 -25.69
CA VAL A 71 -12.20 -4.93 -24.74
C VAL A 71 -11.56 -6.31 -24.82
N ASN A 72 -12.37 -7.37 -24.84
CA ASN A 72 -11.88 -8.75 -24.93
C ASN A 72 -11.08 -8.98 -26.22
N GLU A 73 -11.56 -8.46 -27.36
CA GLU A 73 -10.85 -8.51 -28.65
C GLU A 73 -9.55 -7.70 -28.61
N ALA A 74 -9.54 -6.50 -28.03
CA ALA A 74 -8.34 -5.67 -27.92
C ALA A 74 -7.24 -6.32 -27.05
N LEU A 75 -7.64 -7.10 -26.04
CA LEU A 75 -6.75 -7.84 -25.16
C LEU A 75 -6.28 -9.18 -25.74
N GLN A 76 -6.82 -9.65 -26.87
CA GLN A 76 -6.29 -10.84 -27.54
C GLN A 76 -4.92 -10.56 -28.15
N ARG A 77 -4.02 -11.54 -28.05
CA ARG A 77 -2.70 -11.45 -28.70
C ARG A 77 -2.83 -11.22 -30.20
N VAL A 78 -1.99 -10.33 -30.71
CA VAL A 78 -1.86 -10.06 -32.14
C VAL A 78 -0.75 -10.94 -32.73
N PRO A 79 -0.99 -11.70 -33.82
CA PRO A 79 0.04 -12.53 -34.43
C PRO A 79 1.24 -11.73 -34.94
N ASN A 80 2.45 -12.09 -34.49
CA ASN A 80 3.69 -11.41 -34.88
C ASN A 80 4.50 -12.20 -35.92
N ARG A 81 3.97 -12.33 -37.14
CA ARG A 81 4.61 -13.15 -38.20
C ARG A 81 5.97 -12.61 -38.69
N ASN A 82 6.21 -11.31 -38.51
CA ASN A 82 7.39 -10.62 -39.00
C ASN A 82 8.48 -10.43 -37.93
N GLY A 83 8.24 -10.90 -36.70
CA GLY A 83 9.19 -10.75 -35.59
C GLY A 83 9.38 -9.30 -35.12
N ASP A 84 8.33 -8.48 -35.20
CA ASP A 84 8.35 -7.11 -34.71
C ASP A 84 8.40 -7.09 -33.17
N LYS A 85 9.52 -6.59 -32.62
CA LYS A 85 9.72 -6.51 -31.17
C LYS A 85 8.66 -5.65 -30.47
N TYR A 86 8.10 -4.65 -31.13
CA TYR A 86 7.04 -3.82 -30.56
C TYR A 86 5.77 -4.65 -30.34
N ILE A 87 5.39 -5.50 -31.30
CA ILE A 87 4.22 -6.38 -31.17
C ILE A 87 4.43 -7.39 -30.04
N ASP A 88 5.64 -7.93 -29.88
CA ASP A 88 5.96 -8.82 -28.76
C ASP A 88 5.80 -8.11 -27.41
N GLN A 89 6.31 -6.87 -27.29
CA GLN A 89 6.13 -6.05 -26.08
C GLN A 89 4.65 -5.79 -25.78
N VAL A 90 3.85 -5.39 -26.78
CA VAL A 90 2.42 -5.13 -26.56
C VAL A 90 1.67 -6.41 -26.20
N ASN A 91 2.04 -7.55 -26.79
CA ASN A 91 1.45 -8.83 -26.42
C ASN A 91 1.79 -9.26 -24.98
N GLN A 92 2.99 -8.95 -24.47
CA GLN A 92 3.31 -9.16 -23.06
C GLN A 92 2.38 -8.34 -22.14
N ILE A 93 2.14 -7.07 -22.49
CA ILE A 93 1.20 -6.22 -21.74
C ILE A 93 -0.21 -6.83 -21.74
N ARG A 94 -0.66 -7.35 -22.88
CA ARG A 94 -1.96 -8.04 -22.98
C ARG A 94 -2.05 -9.25 -22.06
N ASP A 95 -1.00 -10.07 -22.01
CA ASP A 95 -0.96 -11.24 -21.13
C ASP A 95 -1.11 -10.82 -19.67
N SER A 96 -0.36 -9.81 -19.24
CA SER A 96 -0.42 -9.32 -17.86
C SER A 96 -1.77 -8.65 -17.54
N LEU A 97 -2.34 -7.89 -18.47
CA LEU A 97 -3.68 -7.31 -18.33
C LEU A 97 -4.77 -8.38 -18.30
N ALA A 98 -4.61 -9.49 -19.03
CA ALA A 98 -5.55 -10.60 -19.01
C ALA A 98 -5.55 -11.32 -17.66
N ILE A 99 -4.39 -11.44 -17.00
CA ILE A 99 -4.27 -11.97 -15.62
C ILE A 99 -4.98 -11.03 -14.63
N MET A 100 -4.91 -9.72 -14.84
CA MET A 100 -5.68 -8.72 -14.08
C MET A 100 -7.16 -8.64 -14.50
N GLY A 101 -7.53 -9.32 -15.58
CA GLY A 101 -8.73 -9.12 -16.38
C GLY A 101 -10.02 -9.67 -15.78
N ASP A 102 -9.93 -10.60 -14.82
CA ASP A 102 -11.08 -11.11 -14.06
C ASP A 102 -11.80 -9.99 -13.27
N ASN A 103 -11.14 -8.84 -13.09
CA ASN A 103 -11.70 -7.62 -12.48
C ASN A 103 -11.89 -6.45 -13.46
N SER A 104 -11.74 -6.67 -14.77
CA SER A 104 -11.89 -5.59 -15.76
C SER A 104 -13.35 -5.43 -16.18
N THR A 105 -13.89 -4.23 -16.01
CA THR A 105 -15.25 -3.89 -16.44
C THR A 105 -15.17 -2.95 -17.64
N ALA A 106 -16.04 -3.13 -18.63
CA ALA A 106 -16.15 -2.23 -19.77
C ALA A 106 -17.49 -1.48 -19.76
N PHE A 107 -17.45 -0.17 -20.03
CA PHE A 107 -18.64 0.66 -20.14
C PHE A 107 -18.48 1.67 -21.28
N SER A 108 -19.58 2.04 -21.91
CA SER A 108 -19.58 3.04 -22.98
C SER A 108 -20.56 4.18 -22.74
N LEU A 109 -20.20 5.34 -23.27
CA LEU A 109 -21.05 6.52 -23.31
C LEU A 109 -21.27 6.97 -24.76
N PRO A 110 -22.52 7.18 -25.19
CA PRO A 110 -22.80 7.75 -26.51
C PRO A 110 -22.34 9.20 -26.59
N GLN A 111 -22.38 9.75 -27.81
CA GLN A 111 -22.07 11.16 -27.97
C GLN A 111 -23.13 12.00 -27.26
N PRO A 112 -22.76 12.85 -26.28
CA PRO A 112 -23.74 13.60 -25.48
C PRO A 112 -24.53 14.63 -26.30
N HIS A 113 -23.88 15.28 -27.25
CA HIS A 113 -24.47 16.30 -28.12
C HIS A 113 -23.56 16.54 -29.35
N LEU A 114 -24.12 17.13 -30.43
CA LEU A 114 -23.36 17.46 -31.64
C LEU A 114 -22.37 18.61 -31.42
N GLN A 115 -22.79 19.64 -30.66
CA GLN A 115 -21.98 20.82 -30.35
C GLN A 115 -21.06 20.56 -29.14
N ARG A 116 -19.86 20.03 -29.40
CA ARG A 116 -18.91 19.60 -28.37
C ARG A 116 -18.34 20.73 -27.51
N THR A 117 -18.18 21.92 -28.08
CA THR A 117 -17.55 23.06 -27.38
C THR A 117 -18.45 23.73 -26.34
N LYS A 118 -19.74 23.40 -26.33
CA LYS A 118 -20.74 24.00 -25.45
C LYS A 118 -21.28 23.02 -24.40
N LEU A 119 -20.69 21.83 -24.28
CA LEU A 119 -21.19 20.78 -23.40
C LEU A 119 -21.27 21.22 -21.93
N CYS A 120 -20.34 22.06 -21.47
CA CYS A 120 -20.32 22.56 -20.10
C CYS A 120 -21.45 23.55 -19.79
N ASP A 121 -22.00 24.21 -20.82
CA ASP A 121 -23.04 25.23 -20.69
C ASP A 121 -24.45 24.65 -20.86
N MET A 122 -24.55 23.39 -21.28
CA MET A 122 -25.81 22.70 -21.58
C MET A 122 -26.41 22.07 -20.33
N LYS A 123 -27.74 22.11 -20.25
CA LYS A 123 -28.51 21.35 -19.25
C LYS A 123 -28.71 19.91 -19.73
N ASP A 124 -29.00 19.01 -18.80
CA ASP A 124 -29.32 17.61 -19.12
C ASP A 124 -30.49 17.47 -20.10
N SER A 125 -31.43 18.41 -20.10
CA SER A 125 -32.55 18.46 -21.07
C SER A 125 -32.12 18.73 -22.52
N GLU A 126 -30.90 19.23 -22.72
CA GLU A 126 -30.31 19.55 -24.03
C GLU A 126 -29.37 18.45 -24.52
N LEU A 127 -29.08 17.45 -23.68
CA LEU A 127 -28.25 16.30 -24.02
C LEU A 127 -29.09 15.19 -24.61
N ASP A 128 -28.45 14.27 -25.32
CA ASP A 128 -29.08 13.02 -25.75
C ASP A 128 -29.64 12.27 -24.52
N PRO A 129 -30.95 11.94 -24.48
CA PRO A 129 -31.55 11.24 -23.35
C PRO A 129 -30.86 9.89 -23.05
N LEU A 130 -30.42 9.18 -24.10
CA LEU A 130 -29.68 7.93 -23.95
C LEU A 130 -28.33 8.17 -23.27
N TYR A 131 -27.66 9.28 -23.58
CA TYR A 131 -26.43 9.66 -22.90
C TYR A 131 -26.68 9.92 -21.41
N VAL A 132 -27.74 10.67 -21.07
CA VAL A 132 -28.08 10.97 -19.68
C VAL A 132 -28.35 9.67 -18.92
N ASP A 133 -29.16 8.77 -19.47
CA ASP A 133 -29.46 7.47 -18.87
C ASP A 133 -28.19 6.62 -18.67
N LYS A 134 -27.34 6.54 -19.69
CA LYS A 134 -26.06 5.83 -19.62
C LYS A 134 -25.09 6.45 -18.62
N ARG A 135 -25.05 7.77 -18.51
CA ARG A 135 -24.24 8.49 -17.52
C ARG A 135 -24.70 8.18 -16.10
N GLU A 136 -26.00 8.10 -15.85
CA GLU A 136 -26.52 7.70 -14.54
C GLU A 136 -26.24 6.22 -14.24
N GLN A 137 -26.29 5.34 -15.24
CA GLN A 137 -25.84 3.95 -15.10
C GLN A 137 -24.35 3.86 -14.77
N LEU A 138 -23.50 4.66 -15.43
CA LEU A 138 -22.08 4.72 -15.15
C LEU A 138 -21.81 5.15 -13.70
N LYS A 139 -22.50 6.18 -13.19
CA LYS A 139 -22.37 6.60 -11.79
C LYS A 139 -22.71 5.47 -10.82
N LYS A 140 -23.79 4.73 -11.07
CA LYS A 140 -24.19 3.57 -10.26
C LYS A 140 -23.13 2.46 -10.33
N LEU A 141 -22.61 2.18 -11.53
CA LEU A 141 -21.54 1.20 -11.72
C LEU A 141 -20.29 1.58 -10.93
N VAL A 142 -19.78 2.81 -11.10
CA VAL A 142 -18.59 3.31 -10.38
C VAL A 142 -18.81 3.22 -8.87
N ALA A 143 -19.97 3.64 -8.37
CA ALA A 143 -20.29 3.53 -6.95
C ALA A 143 -20.31 2.08 -6.45
N SER A 144 -20.76 1.12 -7.27
CA SER A 144 -20.81 -0.30 -6.91
C SER A 144 -19.44 -0.99 -6.88
N ILE A 145 -18.49 -0.52 -7.70
CA ILE A 145 -17.14 -1.10 -7.77
C ILE A 145 -16.12 -0.36 -6.90
N THR A 146 -16.45 0.85 -6.43
CA THR A 146 -15.56 1.65 -5.59
C THR A 146 -15.47 1.05 -4.19
N HIS A 147 -14.24 0.90 -3.71
CA HIS A 147 -13.91 0.49 -2.36
C HIS A 147 -12.81 1.39 -1.80
N PRO A 148 -12.64 1.46 -0.47
CA PRO A 148 -11.49 2.11 0.15
C PRO A 148 -10.19 1.56 -0.42
N LYS A 149 -9.18 2.42 -0.56
CA LYS A 149 -7.84 1.97 -0.98
C LYS A 149 -7.25 1.10 0.12
N ILE A 150 -6.90 -0.13 -0.23
CA ILE A 150 -6.28 -1.08 0.68
C ILE A 150 -4.79 -1.15 0.38
N VAL A 151 -3.99 -0.91 1.40
CA VAL A 151 -2.54 -1.09 1.41
C VAL A 151 -2.21 -1.98 2.59
N GLN A 152 -1.58 -3.12 2.31
CA GLN A 152 -1.14 -4.12 3.27
C GLN A 152 -2.27 -4.60 4.19
N GLY A 153 -3.44 -4.87 3.60
CA GLY A 153 -4.64 -5.32 4.31
C GLY A 153 -5.35 -4.25 5.15
N LYS A 154 -4.86 -3.00 5.17
CA LYS A 154 -5.50 -1.89 5.89
C LYS A 154 -6.10 -0.89 4.91
N THR A 155 -7.29 -0.39 5.23
CA THR A 155 -7.93 0.70 4.48
C THR A 155 -7.28 2.03 4.83
N LEU A 156 -6.85 2.79 3.83
CA LEU A 156 -6.28 4.11 4.04
C LEU A 156 -7.36 5.16 4.29
N ASN A 157 -7.18 5.95 5.35
CA ASN A 157 -7.90 7.19 5.57
C ASN A 157 -7.20 8.38 4.86
N GLY A 158 -7.72 9.60 5.01
CA GLY A 158 -7.17 10.78 4.31
C GLY A 158 -5.73 11.15 4.69
N GLU A 159 -5.37 11.07 5.97
CA GLU A 159 -4.01 11.37 6.45
C GLU A 159 -3.01 10.30 5.96
N GLU A 160 -3.42 9.04 6.06
CA GLU A 160 -2.63 7.90 5.58
C GLU A 160 -2.45 7.94 4.05
N PHE A 161 -3.48 8.38 3.32
CA PHE A 161 -3.42 8.54 1.87
C PHE A 161 -2.45 9.65 1.45
N VAL A 162 -2.42 10.79 2.15
CA VAL A 162 -1.45 11.86 1.87
C VAL A 162 -0.03 11.38 2.13
N THR A 163 0.18 10.71 3.26
CA THR A 163 1.49 10.11 3.60
C THR A 163 1.92 9.11 2.53
N PHE A 164 1.01 8.24 2.09
CA PHE A 164 1.26 7.28 1.01
C PHE A 164 1.61 7.98 -0.31
N LEU A 165 0.88 9.03 -0.69
CA LEU A 165 1.14 9.83 -1.88
C LEU A 165 2.55 10.45 -1.86
N GLU A 166 2.93 11.08 -0.75
CA GLU A 166 4.25 11.71 -0.59
C GLU A 166 5.38 10.69 -0.76
N GLN A 167 5.23 9.50 -0.17
CA GLN A 167 6.22 8.43 -0.27
C GLN A 167 6.38 7.92 -1.71
N ILE A 168 5.28 7.69 -2.42
CA ILE A 168 5.31 7.29 -3.83
C ILE A 168 5.96 8.38 -4.68
N LEU A 169 5.63 9.65 -4.43
CA LEU A 169 6.24 10.77 -5.15
C LEU A 169 7.74 10.89 -4.89
N GLU A 170 8.19 10.71 -3.65
CA GLU A 170 9.62 10.76 -3.31
C GLU A 170 10.40 9.66 -4.04
N ALA A 171 9.89 8.43 -4.06
CA ALA A 171 10.51 7.32 -4.79
C ALA A 171 10.58 7.61 -6.29
N LEU A 172 9.45 8.03 -6.90
CA LEU A 172 9.38 8.37 -8.31
C LEU A 172 10.34 9.51 -8.69
N ASN A 173 10.48 10.53 -7.83
CA ASN A 173 11.40 11.66 -8.06
C ASN A 173 12.87 11.26 -7.99
N LYS A 174 13.22 10.18 -7.27
CA LYS A 174 14.57 9.60 -7.24
C LYS A 174 14.86 8.69 -8.44
N GLY A 175 13.87 8.49 -9.34
CA GLY A 175 13.97 7.56 -10.45
C GLY A 175 13.83 6.10 -10.04
N GLU A 176 13.44 5.84 -8.79
CA GLU A 176 13.14 4.50 -8.30
C GLU A 176 11.66 4.22 -8.56
N ILE A 177 11.34 3.09 -9.18
CA ILE A 177 10.00 2.54 -9.07
C ILE A 177 9.92 1.98 -7.65
N PRO A 178 9.08 2.54 -6.75
CA PRO A 178 8.96 1.99 -5.41
C PRO A 178 8.62 0.50 -5.55
N SER A 179 9.38 -0.38 -4.90
CA SER A 179 9.04 -1.80 -4.83
C SER A 179 8.22 -2.05 -3.57
N THR A 180 7.48 -3.16 -3.51
CA THR A 180 6.77 -3.58 -2.29
C THR A 180 7.69 -3.57 -1.06
N GLY A 181 8.94 -4.02 -1.21
CA GLY A 181 9.93 -4.01 -0.13
C GLY A 181 10.31 -2.60 0.34
N SER A 182 10.58 -1.68 -0.59
CA SER A 182 10.91 -0.28 -0.28
C SER A 182 9.76 0.43 0.44
N LEU A 183 8.50 0.19 0.02
CA LEU A 183 7.34 0.79 0.69
C LEU A 183 7.11 0.22 2.09
N VAL A 184 7.25 -1.10 2.28
CA VAL A 184 7.22 -1.73 3.61
C VAL A 184 8.29 -1.12 4.52
N GLU A 185 9.51 -0.95 4.02
CA GLU A 185 10.60 -0.31 4.77
C GLU A 185 10.28 1.13 5.14
N ILE A 186 9.67 1.90 4.25
CA ILE A 186 9.27 3.29 4.52
C ILE A 186 8.14 3.35 5.57
N PHE A 187 7.11 2.52 5.48
CA PHE A 187 6.06 2.44 6.50
C PHE A 187 6.63 2.03 7.86
N ASN A 188 7.53 1.03 7.86
CA ASN A 188 8.19 0.57 9.07
C ASN A 188 9.18 1.60 9.63
N LYS A 189 9.77 2.46 8.79
CA LYS A 189 10.68 3.53 9.21
C LYS A 189 10.01 4.54 10.13
N VAL A 190 8.77 4.94 9.84
CA VAL A 190 8.00 5.85 10.71
C VAL A 190 7.74 5.22 12.08
N ILE A 191 7.41 3.93 12.11
CA ILE A 191 7.21 3.17 13.36
C ILE A 191 8.53 3.08 14.15
N LEU A 192 9.63 2.77 13.45
CA LEU A 192 10.97 2.73 14.02
C LEU A 192 11.36 4.09 14.62
N GLU A 193 11.22 5.19 13.88
CA GLU A 193 11.54 6.54 14.35
C GLU A 193 10.73 6.94 15.59
N ARG A 194 9.42 6.64 15.59
CA ARG A 194 8.57 6.88 16.76
C ARG A 194 9.03 6.08 17.98
N CYS A 195 9.34 4.80 17.78
CA CYS A 195 9.85 3.93 18.84
C CYS A 195 11.21 4.41 19.37
N LEU A 196 12.11 4.82 18.48
CA LEU A 196 13.43 5.33 18.82
C LEU A 196 13.34 6.66 19.60
N LYS A 197 12.37 7.52 19.27
CA LYS A 197 12.07 8.72 20.04
C LYS A 197 11.65 8.39 21.48
N VAL A 198 10.71 7.46 21.66
CA VAL A 198 10.27 7.01 22.99
C VAL A 198 11.44 6.40 23.77
N TYR A 199 12.30 5.61 23.12
CA TYR A 199 13.52 5.09 23.74
C TYR A 199 14.41 6.22 24.27
N ASN A 200 14.73 7.19 23.42
CA ASN A 200 15.65 8.27 23.74
C ASN A 200 15.10 9.18 24.84
N GLU A 201 13.80 9.47 24.85
CA GLU A 201 13.15 10.23 25.92
C GLU A 201 13.27 9.51 27.28
N ARG A 202 13.00 8.20 27.30
CA ARG A 202 13.15 7.37 28.51
C ARG A 202 14.62 7.33 28.97
N MET A 203 15.56 7.09 28.06
CA MET A 203 16.99 7.05 28.40
C MET A 203 17.52 8.42 28.84
N GLY A 204 17.04 9.50 28.24
CA GLY A 204 17.38 10.88 28.62
C GLY A 204 16.92 11.23 30.03
N SER A 205 15.73 10.77 30.44
CA SER A 205 15.21 10.96 31.81
C SER A 205 16.03 10.23 32.89
N LEU A 206 16.82 9.23 32.49
CA LEU A 206 17.65 8.41 33.38
C LEU A 206 19.12 8.87 33.42
N ALA A 207 19.54 9.76 32.51
CA ALA A 207 20.92 10.23 32.40
C ALA A 207 21.39 11.08 33.60
N THR A 208 20.46 11.49 34.49
CA THR A 208 20.76 12.22 35.73
C THR A 208 21.00 11.31 36.95
N CYS A 209 21.01 9.99 36.78
CA CYS A 209 21.19 9.03 37.88
C CYS A 209 22.67 8.93 38.36
N THR A 210 22.86 8.79 39.69
CA THR A 210 24.18 8.68 40.33
C THR A 210 24.84 7.31 40.11
N ARG A 211 26.16 7.23 40.38
CA ARG A 211 27.04 6.07 40.11
C ARG A 211 26.56 4.73 40.72
N GLU A 212 25.76 4.77 41.80
CA GLU A 212 25.18 3.57 42.45
C GLU A 212 23.94 3.02 41.71
N GLN A 213 23.36 3.76 40.78
CA GLN A 213 22.20 3.35 39.97
C GLN A 213 22.59 2.73 38.62
N LEU A 214 23.89 2.56 38.32
CA LEU A 214 24.38 2.03 37.04
C LEU A 214 23.86 0.62 36.71
N GLN A 215 23.68 -0.25 37.72
CA GLN A 215 23.08 -1.58 37.53
C GLN A 215 21.57 -1.51 37.23
N LEU A 216 20.86 -0.57 37.87
CA LEU A 216 19.43 -0.33 37.64
C LEU A 216 19.19 0.29 36.25
N LEU A 217 20.08 1.18 35.81
CA LEU A 217 20.11 1.76 34.47
C LEU A 217 20.21 0.68 33.37
N GLY A 218 21.06 -0.34 33.57
CA GLY A 218 21.18 -1.48 32.65
C GLY A 218 19.88 -2.27 32.53
N LEU A 219 19.22 -2.56 33.65
CA LEU A 219 17.92 -3.24 33.68
C LEU A 219 16.82 -2.43 33.00
N ILE A 220 16.73 -1.12 33.28
CA ILE A 220 15.72 -0.23 32.69
C ILE A 220 15.94 -0.08 31.18
N SER A 221 17.18 0.07 30.73
CA SER A 221 17.53 0.10 29.30
C SER A 221 17.08 -1.17 28.58
N THR A 222 17.30 -2.33 29.21
CA THR A 222 16.96 -3.63 28.61
C THR A 222 15.44 -3.83 28.52
N LEU A 223 14.68 -3.46 29.56
CA LEU A 223 13.21 -3.52 29.53
C LEU A 223 12.61 -2.54 28.51
N SER A 224 13.12 -1.32 28.46
CA SER A 224 12.67 -0.30 27.50
C SER A 224 12.91 -0.79 26.07
N SER A 225 14.05 -1.43 25.82
CA SER A 225 14.35 -2.07 24.53
C SER A 225 13.36 -3.19 24.20
N TYR A 226 13.02 -4.06 25.16
CA TYR A 226 12.05 -5.14 24.95
C TYR A 226 10.65 -4.63 24.61
N GLU A 227 10.16 -3.64 25.36
CA GLU A 227 8.84 -3.05 25.14
C GLU A 227 8.76 -2.37 23.76
N ILE A 228 9.83 -1.72 23.34
CA ILE A 228 9.92 -1.12 22.00
C ILE A 228 9.92 -2.18 20.91
N VAL A 229 10.69 -3.25 21.06
CA VAL A 229 10.69 -4.35 20.08
C VAL A 229 9.30 -4.99 19.98
N TYR A 230 8.60 -5.15 21.11
CA TYR A 230 7.22 -5.64 21.13
C TYR A 230 6.25 -4.68 20.42
N GLN A 231 6.37 -3.37 20.65
CA GLN A 231 5.59 -2.35 19.95
C GLN A 231 5.86 -2.35 18.44
N ILE A 232 7.13 -2.47 18.02
CA ILE A 232 7.51 -2.58 16.62
C ILE A 232 6.86 -3.82 16.01
N ASN A 233 6.95 -4.99 16.65
CA ASN A 233 6.42 -6.23 16.09
C ASN A 233 4.88 -6.23 15.95
N ASN A 234 4.17 -5.54 16.85
CA ASN A 234 2.71 -5.41 16.78
C ASN A 234 2.25 -4.31 15.81
N ALA A 235 3.09 -3.31 15.55
CA ALA A 235 2.74 -2.17 14.70
C ALA A 235 3.27 -2.30 13.27
N SER A 236 4.40 -3.00 13.08
CA SER A 236 5.07 -3.17 11.79
C SER A 236 4.19 -3.91 10.82
N VAL A 237 4.38 -3.61 9.54
CA VAL A 237 3.62 -4.25 8.48
C VAL A 237 4.53 -5.20 7.69
N GLY A 238 4.03 -6.42 7.44
CA GLY A 238 4.76 -7.53 6.81
C GLY A 238 5.69 -8.30 7.75
N ASP A 239 6.16 -9.47 7.30
CA ASP A 239 7.02 -10.43 8.05
C ASP A 239 8.47 -9.95 8.32
N PHE A 240 8.72 -8.64 8.27
CA PHE A 240 10.06 -8.06 8.38
C PHE A 240 10.71 -8.31 9.76
N VAL A 241 9.91 -8.42 10.81
CA VAL A 241 10.39 -8.29 12.19
C VAL A 241 10.56 -9.64 12.90
N LEU A 242 9.78 -10.68 12.56
CA LEU A 242 9.78 -11.91 13.35
C LEU A 242 11.13 -12.64 13.35
N ASN A 243 11.77 -12.84 12.19
CA ASN A 243 12.93 -13.75 12.12
C ASN A 243 14.24 -13.15 12.66
N LYS A 244 14.50 -11.84 12.47
CA LYS A 244 15.73 -11.21 12.99
C LYS A 244 15.61 -10.80 14.46
N LEU A 245 14.42 -10.41 14.93
CA LEU A 245 14.23 -9.99 16.32
C LEU A 245 13.89 -11.14 17.27
N GLN A 246 13.33 -12.27 16.84
CA GLN A 246 13.18 -13.45 17.73
C GLN A 246 14.53 -13.93 18.28
N HIS A 247 15.57 -13.97 17.45
CA HIS A 247 16.92 -14.32 17.89
C HIS A 247 17.49 -13.30 18.87
N MET A 248 17.24 -12.01 18.62
CA MET A 248 17.67 -10.94 19.51
C MET A 248 16.90 -11.05 20.85
N ILE A 249 15.57 -11.06 20.83
CA ILE A 249 14.71 -11.21 21.99
C ILE A 249 15.12 -12.42 22.83
N PHE A 250 15.36 -13.60 22.22
CA PHE A 250 15.77 -14.82 22.92
C PHE A 250 17.11 -14.68 23.66
N VAL A 251 18.12 -14.09 23.00
CA VAL A 251 19.43 -13.83 23.60
C VAL A 251 19.32 -12.80 24.74
N PHE A 252 18.43 -11.81 24.57
CA PHE A 252 18.23 -10.74 25.54
C PHE A 252 17.39 -11.15 26.75
N THR A 253 16.34 -11.99 26.60
CA THR A 253 15.61 -12.57 27.75
C THR A 253 16.49 -13.49 28.58
N LEU A 254 17.38 -14.28 27.96
CA LEU A 254 18.38 -15.06 28.70
C LEU A 254 19.30 -14.15 29.53
N SER A 255 19.73 -13.02 28.97
CA SER A 255 20.62 -12.07 29.65
C SER A 255 19.95 -11.38 30.83
N ILE A 256 18.67 -10.99 30.70
CA ILE A 256 17.88 -10.42 31.81
C ILE A 256 17.66 -11.44 32.91
N LEU A 257 17.30 -12.69 32.58
CA LEU A 257 17.09 -13.76 33.56
C LEU A 257 18.38 -14.08 34.32
N PHE A 258 19.52 -14.09 33.63
CA PHE A 258 20.83 -14.31 34.24
C PHE A 258 21.21 -13.16 35.20
N PHE A 259 20.95 -11.91 34.82
CA PHE A 259 21.21 -10.74 35.67
C PHE A 259 20.23 -10.60 36.85
N ALA A 260 18.96 -10.88 36.63
CA ALA A 260 17.93 -10.85 37.66
C ALA A 260 18.20 -11.93 38.73
N SER A 261 18.69 -13.12 38.34
CA SER A 261 19.11 -14.14 39.30
C SER A 261 20.33 -13.67 40.11
N HIS A 262 21.27 -12.96 39.48
CA HIS A 262 22.47 -12.45 40.15
C HIS A 262 22.15 -11.31 41.13
N ILE A 263 21.22 -10.41 40.80
CA ILE A 263 20.75 -9.33 41.70
C ILE A 263 19.88 -9.89 42.83
N TRP A 264 19.02 -10.87 42.55
CA TRP A 264 18.22 -11.57 43.56
C TRP A 264 19.10 -12.28 44.60
N LEU A 265 20.24 -12.83 44.17
CA LEU A 265 21.24 -13.44 45.03
C LEU A 265 22.06 -12.43 45.86
N THR A 266 22.07 -11.14 45.52
CA THR A 266 23.04 -10.18 46.08
C THR A 266 22.45 -8.99 46.85
N ASN A 267 21.18 -8.58 46.68
CA ASN A 267 20.61 -7.52 47.55
C ASN A 267 19.07 -7.36 47.48
N HIS A 268 18.39 -7.46 48.63
CA HIS A 268 16.94 -7.26 48.77
C HIS A 268 16.45 -5.81 48.55
N HIS A 269 17.31 -4.80 48.75
CA HIS A 269 16.90 -3.38 48.67
C HIS A 269 16.59 -2.90 47.24
N HIS A 270 17.25 -3.48 46.22
CA HIS A 270 17.06 -3.08 44.83
C HIS A 270 15.71 -3.55 44.24
N ILE A 271 15.12 -4.60 44.80
CA ILE A 271 13.82 -5.14 44.36
C ILE A 271 12.68 -4.15 44.65
N GLN A 272 12.71 -3.44 45.77
CA GLN A 272 11.69 -2.43 46.11
C GLN A 272 11.75 -1.20 45.21
N VAL A 273 12.95 -0.72 44.87
CA VAL A 273 13.14 0.41 43.94
C VAL A 273 12.62 0.05 42.55
N TYR A 274 12.91 -1.17 42.09
CA TYR A 274 12.44 -1.69 40.81
C TYR A 274 10.91 -1.85 40.75
N ARG A 275 10.29 -2.37 41.82
CA ARG A 275 8.82 -2.49 41.92
C ARG A 275 8.13 -1.13 41.91
N ASN A 276 8.69 -0.14 42.61
CA ASN A 276 8.14 1.22 42.64
C ASN A 276 8.29 1.94 41.29
N PHE A 277 9.37 1.68 40.55
CA PHE A 277 9.55 2.22 39.19
C PHE A 277 8.54 1.65 38.18
N LEU A 278 8.26 0.33 38.24
CA LEU A 278 7.25 -0.31 37.40
C LEU A 278 5.83 0.21 37.71
N LEU A 279 5.52 0.43 38.98
CA LEU A 279 4.23 0.98 39.41
C LEU A 279 4.05 2.46 39.02
N ALA A 280 5.11 3.27 39.06
CA ALA A 280 5.07 4.68 38.70
C ALA A 280 4.88 4.94 37.19
N ASN A 281 5.32 4.00 36.34
CA ASN A 281 5.22 4.12 34.88
C ASN A 281 4.06 3.30 34.26
N GLY A 282 3.14 2.79 35.08
CA GLY A 282 1.92 2.10 34.62
C GLY A 282 2.15 0.71 34.01
N THR A 283 3.37 0.17 34.09
CA THR A 283 3.71 -1.14 33.53
C THR A 283 3.38 -2.24 34.55
N VAL A 284 2.18 -2.82 34.47
CA VAL A 284 1.83 -4.02 35.24
C VAL A 284 2.36 -5.25 34.51
N ILE A 285 3.64 -5.59 34.73
CA ILE A 285 4.14 -6.93 34.40
C ILE A 285 3.68 -7.84 35.54
N LYS A 286 2.64 -8.66 35.30
CA LYS A 286 2.35 -9.81 36.16
C LYS A 286 3.50 -10.81 35.97
N ILE A 287 4.48 -10.74 36.87
CA ILE A 287 5.47 -11.81 37.03
C ILE A 287 4.73 -12.94 37.74
N VAL A 288 4.43 -14.01 37.00
CA VAL A 288 3.99 -15.31 37.54
C VAL A 288 5.25 -16.15 37.75
#